data_AF-A0A1I1I333-F1
#
_entry.id   AF-A0A1I1I333-F1
#
_cell.length_a   1.000
_cell.length_b   1.000
_cell.length_c   1.000
_cell.angle_alpha   90.00
_cell.angle_beta   90.00
_cell.angle_gamma   90.00
#
_symmetry.space_group_name_H-M   'P 1'
#
loop_
_entity.id
_entity.type
_entity.pdbx_description
1 polymer ?
#
loop_
_entity_poly.entity_id
_entity_poly.type
_entity_poly.pdbx_seq_one_letter_code
_entity_poly.pdbx_strand_id
1 'polypeptide(L)'
;MYEHGNEYVGSVFVLPETRCFELRTTVEGESSIITGTISQQLAARFAEGAADPIDPRQVALQPRRVEVVTREIHERHRAPRKVFCLSRLYDFETQGQGSPAPAMA
;
A
#
# COMPACT_ATOMS: atom_id res chain seq x y z
N MET A 1 -23.84 -2.27 -1.51
CA MET A 1 -22.50 -1.95 -2.02
C MET A 1 -21.52 -2.80 -1.24
N TYR A 2 -20.69 -3.56 -1.93
CA TYR A 2 -19.79 -4.53 -1.30
C TYR A 2 -18.38 -3.95 -1.34
N GLU A 3 -17.79 -3.74 -0.16
CA GLU A 3 -16.43 -3.25 0.01
C GLU A 3 -15.65 -4.29 0.81
N HIS A 4 -14.46 -4.64 0.33
CA HIS A 4 -13.57 -5.59 0.98
C HIS A 4 -12.16 -5.04 1.06
N GLY A 5 -11.56 -5.08 2.25
CA GLY A 5 -10.13 -4.91 2.41
C GLY A 5 -9.42 -6.21 2.08
N ASN A 6 -8.57 -6.21 1.05
CA ASN A 6 -7.70 -7.33 0.71
C ASN A 6 -6.27 -6.98 1.07
N GLU A 7 -5.58 -7.92 1.71
CA GLU A 7 -4.15 -7.79 1.98
C GLU A 7 -3.34 -8.39 0.84
N TYR A 8 -2.32 -7.66 0.41
CA TYR A 8 -1.38 -8.09 -0.62
C TYR A 8 0.06 -7.93 -0.13
N VAL A 9 0.95 -8.73 -0.69
CA VAL A 9 2.40 -8.53 -0.55
C VAL A 9 2.96 -8.30 -1.94
N GLY A 10 3.69 -7.21 -2.13
CA GLY A 10 4.22 -6.88 -3.45
C GLY A 10 4.95 -5.55 -3.49
N SER A 11 5.55 -5.24 -4.64
CA SER A 11 6.22 -3.96 -4.86
C SER A 11 5.19 -2.88 -5.13
N VAL A 12 5.20 -1.82 -4.32
CA VAL A 12 4.23 -0.73 -4.37
C VAL A 12 4.93 0.53 -4.85
N PHE A 13 4.39 1.13 -5.89
CA PHE A 13 4.80 2.40 -6.43
C PHE A 13 3.68 3.40 -6.18
N VAL A 14 4.00 4.50 -5.50
CA VAL A 14 3.04 5.57 -5.21
C VAL A 14 3.41 6.82 -6.00
N LEU A 15 2.39 7.50 -6.50
CA LEU A 15 2.46 8.80 -7.15
C LEU A 15 1.69 9.79 -6.26
N PRO A 16 2.35 10.45 -5.28
CA PRO A 16 1.66 11.27 -4.28
C PRO A 16 0.90 12.44 -4.88
N GLU A 17 1.48 13.08 -5.91
CA GLU A 17 0.92 14.26 -6.59
C GLU A 17 -0.45 13.98 -7.20
N THR A 18 -0.64 12.80 -7.79
CA THR A 18 -1.90 12.37 -8.41
C THR A 18 -2.72 11.45 -7.51
N ARG A 19 -2.21 11.11 -6.31
CA ARG A 19 -2.80 10.13 -5.38
C ARG A 19 -3.07 8.77 -6.04
N CYS A 20 -2.20 8.34 -6.94
CA CYS A 20 -2.30 7.06 -7.61
C CYS A 20 -1.29 6.06 -7.04
N PHE A 21 -1.58 4.77 -7.18
CA PHE A 21 -0.60 3.71 -6.91
C PHE A 21 -0.64 2.62 -7.97
N GLU A 22 0.48 1.92 -8.10
CA GLU A 22 0.63 0.65 -8.80
C GLU A 22 1.20 -0.37 -7.79
N LEU A 23 0.55 -1.51 -7.67
CA LEU A 23 1.02 -2.65 -6.87
C LEU A 23 1.30 -3.81 -7.83
N ARG A 24 2.54 -4.27 -7.84
CA ARG A 24 2.95 -5.52 -8.50
C ARG A 24 2.97 -6.63 -7.45
N THR A 25 2.07 -7.59 -7.57
CA THR A 25 1.88 -8.66 -6.59
C THR A 25 1.65 -10.00 -7.29
N THR A 26 1.48 -11.06 -6.51
CA THR A 26 1.10 -12.38 -6.98
C THR A 26 -0.25 -12.73 -6.38
N VAL A 27 -1.22 -13.07 -7.22
CA VAL A 27 -2.55 -13.52 -6.82
C VAL A 27 -2.72 -14.93 -7.35
N GLU A 28 -3.03 -15.89 -6.46
CA GLU A 28 -3.23 -17.30 -6.84
C GLU A 28 -2.04 -17.92 -7.61
N GLY A 29 -0.82 -17.45 -7.35
CA GLY A 29 0.40 -17.92 -8.00
C GLY A 29 0.76 -17.19 -9.31
N GLU A 30 -0.11 -16.30 -9.79
CA GLU A 30 0.10 -15.53 -11.02
C GLU A 30 0.48 -14.08 -10.74
N SER A 31 1.44 -13.54 -11.50
CA SER A 31 1.81 -12.12 -11.42
C SER A 31 0.64 -11.23 -11.84
N SER A 32 0.31 -10.28 -10.99
CA SER A 32 -0.82 -9.36 -11.14
C SER A 32 -0.41 -7.92 -10.87
N ILE A 33 -1.04 -6.98 -11.57
CA ILE A 33 -0.87 -5.54 -11.36
C ILE A 33 -2.19 -4.96 -10.88
N ILE A 34 -2.18 -4.32 -9.71
CA ILE A 34 -3.34 -3.63 -9.13
C ILE A 34 -3.05 -2.14 -9.15
N THR A 35 -3.88 -1.37 -9.84
CA THR A 35 -3.77 0.09 -9.92
C THR A 35 -4.98 0.75 -9.31
N GLY A 36 -4.78 1.86 -8.62
CA GLY A 36 -5.89 2.58 -8.01
C GLY A 36 -5.48 3.89 -7.37
N THR A 37 -6.30 4.35 -6.44
CA THR A 37 -6.07 5.60 -5.71
C THR A 37 -5.52 5.33 -4.31
N ILE A 38 -4.88 6.32 -3.71
CA ILE A 38 -4.43 6.28 -2.31
C ILE A 38 -5.53 6.90 -1.45
N SER A 39 -5.82 6.27 -0.30
CA SER A 39 -6.76 6.83 0.67
C SER A 39 -6.28 8.20 1.15
N GLN A 40 -7.21 9.08 1.56
CA GLN A 40 -6.84 10.42 2.02
C GLN A 40 -5.91 10.37 3.24
N GLN A 41 -6.14 9.45 4.18
CA GLN A 41 -5.33 9.29 5.38
C GLN A 41 -3.90 8.86 5.04
N LEU A 42 -3.75 7.90 4.11
CA LEU A 42 -2.42 7.46 3.68
C LEU A 42 -1.73 8.51 2.82
N ALA A 43 -2.46 9.21 1.95
CA ALA A 43 -1.92 10.31 1.14
C ALA A 43 -1.35 11.43 2.01
N ALA A 44 -1.96 11.72 3.18
CA ALA A 44 -1.44 12.70 4.12
C ALA A 44 -0.06 12.34 4.69
N ARG A 45 0.28 11.05 4.80
CA ARG A 45 1.61 10.60 5.25
C ARG A 45 2.69 10.80 4.18
N PHE A 46 2.33 10.95 2.91
CA PHE A 46 3.28 11.24 1.83
C PHE A 46 3.51 12.75 1.61
N ALA A 47 2.78 13.61 2.33
CA ALA A 47 2.93 15.06 2.20
C ALA A 47 4.18 15.54 2.96
N GLU A 48 4.81 16.60 2.43
CA GLU A 48 5.92 17.27 3.10
C GLU A 48 5.46 17.85 4.45
N GLY A 49 6.23 17.62 5.51
CA GLY A 49 5.90 18.10 6.87
C GLY A 49 4.82 17.28 7.60
N ALA A 50 4.45 16.09 7.09
CA ALA A 50 3.59 15.18 7.82
C ALA A 50 4.22 14.78 9.18
N ALA A 51 3.37 14.54 10.19
CA ALA A 51 3.83 14.15 11.53
C ALA A 51 4.58 12.80 11.55
N ASP A 52 4.25 11.91 10.61
CA ASP A 52 4.91 10.63 10.39
C ASP A 52 5.05 10.40 8.88
N PRO A 53 6.08 11.02 8.27
CA PRO A 53 6.23 11.07 6.82
C PRO A 53 6.76 9.74 6.28
N ILE A 54 6.10 9.24 5.23
CA ILE A 54 6.58 8.11 4.44
C ILE A 54 7.24 8.66 3.18
N ASP A 55 8.48 8.28 2.90
CA ASP A 55 9.11 8.55 1.61
C ASP A 55 8.60 7.53 0.56
N PRO A 56 7.89 7.99 -0.50
CA PRO A 56 7.49 7.18 -1.65
C PRO A 56 8.57 6.26 -2.20
N ARG A 57 9.82 6.75 -2.24
CA ARG A 57 10.95 6.03 -2.82
C ARG A 57 11.32 4.83 -1.95
N GLN A 58 11.21 4.96 -0.63
CA GLN A 58 11.48 3.89 0.34
C GLN A 58 10.41 2.78 0.29
N VAL A 59 9.17 3.13 -0.06
CA VAL A 59 8.08 2.15 -0.24
C VAL A 59 8.41 1.18 -1.38
N ALA A 60 8.99 1.68 -2.47
CA ALA A 60 9.27 0.90 -3.68
C ALA A 60 10.53 0.02 -3.60
N LEU A 61 11.40 0.20 -2.59
CA LEU A 61 12.70 -0.51 -2.50
C LEU A 61 12.56 -2.02 -2.29
N GLN A 62 11.50 -2.46 -1.64
CA GLN A 62 11.26 -3.87 -1.35
C GLN A 62 9.76 -4.15 -1.35
N PRO A 63 9.34 -5.41 -1.56
CA PRO A 63 7.95 -5.79 -1.39
C PRO A 63 7.41 -5.37 -0.02
N ARG A 64 6.21 -4.79 -0.01
CA ARG A 64 5.49 -4.33 1.18
C ARG A 64 4.21 -5.13 1.34
N ARG A 65 3.85 -5.41 2.59
CA ARG A 65 2.49 -5.82 2.91
C ARG A 65 1.60 -4.57 2.90
N VAL A 66 0.47 -4.66 2.20
CA VAL A 66 -0.45 -3.54 2.02
C VAL A 66 -1.88 -4.00 2.14
N GLU A 67 -2.76 -3.08 2.54
CA GLU A 67 -4.19 -3.26 2.48
C GLU A 67 -4.75 -2.43 1.33
N VAL A 68 -5.50 -3.08 0.45
CA VAL A 68 -6.21 -2.45 -0.66
C VAL A 68 -7.70 -2.73 -0.52
N VAL A 69 -8.46 -1.67 -0.29
CA VAL A 69 -9.92 -1.71 -0.30
C VAL A 69 -10.39 -1.80 -1.76
N THR A 70 -11.14 -2.85 -2.05
CA THR A 70 -11.77 -3.09 -3.35
C THR A 70 -13.26 -2.82 -3.23
N ARG A 71 -13.78 -2.00 -4.14
CA ARG A 71 -15.21 -1.71 -4.25
C ARG A 71 -15.70 -2.09 -5.63
N GLU A 72 -16.81 -2.79 -5.68
CA GLU A 72 -17.48 -3.12 -6.95
C GLU A 72 -18.57 -2.09 -7.24
N ILE A 73 -18.45 -1.43 -8.39
CA ILE A 73 -19.37 -0.40 -8.86
C ILE A 73 -20.22 -1.00 -9.97
N HIS A 74 -21.53 -0.95 -9.76
CA HIS A 74 -22.55 -1.34 -10.73
C HIS A 74 -23.30 -0.08 -11.17
N GLU A 75 -23.08 0.34 -12.41
CA GLU A 75 -23.76 1.48 -13.02
C GLU A 75 -24.75 0.98 -14.07
N ARG A 76 -25.92 1.61 -14.17
CA ARG A 76 -26.94 1.23 -15.15
C ARG A 76 -26.36 1.33 -16.56
N HIS A 77 -26.56 0.29 -17.38
CA HIS A 77 -26.02 0.20 -18.75
C HIS A 77 -24.48 0.13 -18.84
N ARG A 78 -23.77 -0.19 -17.76
CA ARG A 78 -22.33 -0.44 -17.78
C ARG A 78 -22.01 -1.81 -17.18
N ALA A 79 -20.92 -2.40 -17.66
CA ALA A 79 -20.37 -3.59 -17.03
C ALA A 79 -19.89 -3.24 -15.60
N PRO A 80 -20.06 -4.15 -14.62
CA PRO A 80 -19.51 -3.97 -13.29
C PRO A 80 -18.01 -3.73 -13.35
N ARG A 81 -17.50 -2.81 -12.52
CA ARG A 81 -16.07 -2.53 -12.43
C ARG A 81 -15.59 -2.51 -10.99
N LYS A 82 -14.36 -2.98 -10.79
CA LYS A 82 -13.67 -2.88 -9.50
C LYS A 82 -12.85 -1.60 -9.45
N VAL A 83 -12.95 -0.90 -8.34
CA VAL A 83 -12.05 0.22 -8.01
C VAL A 83 -11.23 -0.15 -6.79
N PHE A 84 -9.95 0.22 -6.82
CA PHE A 84 -8.98 -0.13 -5.79
C PHE A 84 -8.51 1.13 -5.07
N CYS A 85 -8.47 1.07 -3.74
CA CYS A 85 -7.99 2.12 -2.89
C CYS A 85 -6.95 1.57 -1.92
N LEU A 86 -5.70 2.03 -2.02
CA LEU A 86 -4.65 1.69 -1.07
C LEU A 86 -4.96 2.38 0.27
N SER A 87 -5.36 1.60 1.27
CA SER A 87 -5.79 2.12 2.57
C SER A 87 -4.65 2.16 3.58
N ARG A 88 -3.78 1.15 3.58
CA ARG A 88 -2.73 0.98 4.57
C ARG A 88 -1.45 0.41 3.96
N LEU A 89 -0.31 0.96 4.39
CA LEU A 89 1.00 0.36 4.25
C LEU A 89 1.40 -0.22 5.61
N TYR A 90 1.80 -1.48 5.64
CA TYR A 90 2.39 -2.07 6.82
C TYR A 90 3.90 -1.88 6.76
N ASP A 91 4.47 -1.28 7.80
CA ASP A 91 5.90 -1.24 7.98
C ASP A 91 6.39 -2.68 8.18
N PHE A 92 7.46 -3.05 7.46
CA PHE A 92 8.32 -4.09 7.98
C PHE A 92 9.07 -3.40 9.10
N GLU A 93 9.03 -3.96 10.31
CA GLU A 93 10.01 -3.62 11.32
C GLU A 93 11.37 -3.61 10.62
N THR A 94 12.00 -2.44 10.56
CA THR A 94 13.44 -2.40 10.39
C THR A 94 13.97 -3.29 11.51
N GLN A 95 14.36 -4.53 11.20
CA GLN A 95 15.21 -5.33 12.08
C GLN A 95 16.53 -4.57 12.21
N GLY A 96 16.53 -3.63 13.13
CA GLY A 96 17.59 -2.68 13.41
C GLY A 96 17.41 -2.06 14.79
N GLN A 97 16.72 -2.76 15.70
CA GLN A 97 17.10 -2.71 17.11
C GLN A 97 18.03 -3.90 17.34
N GLY A 98 19.32 -3.70 17.09
CA GLY A 98 20.32 -4.50 17.77
C GLY A 98 20.12 -4.27 19.27
N SER A 99 19.63 -5.28 19.98
CA SER A 99 19.80 -5.32 21.44
C SER A 99 21.29 -5.10 21.73
N PRO A 100 21.68 -4.13 22.56
CA PRO A 100 23.05 -4.10 23.03
C PRO A 100 23.28 -5.41 23.78
N ALA A 101 24.18 -6.24 23.26
CA ALA A 101 24.68 -7.40 23.98
C ALA A 101 25.18 -6.89 25.35
N PRO A 102 24.78 -7.50 26.47
CA PRO A 102 25.33 -7.10 27.76
C PRO A 102 26.83 -7.39 27.72
N ALA A 103 27.63 -6.34 27.86
CA ALA A 103 29.05 -6.46 28.13
C ALA A 103 29.17 -7.16 29.49
N MET A 104 29.54 -8.45 29.48
CA MET A 104 29.98 -9.13 30.67
C MET A 104 31.42 -8.75 30.96
N ALA A 105 31.61 -8.15 32.12
CA ALA A 105 32.89 -7.93 32.79
C ALA A 105 33.46 -9.22 33.39
#